data_AF-A0A7J9AX32-F1
#
_entry.id   AF-A0A7J9AX32-F1
#
_cell.length_a   1.000
_cell.length_b   1.000
_cell.length_c   1.000
_cell.angle_alpha   90.00
_cell.angle_beta   90.00
_cell.angle_gamma   90.00
#
_symmetry.space_group_name_H-M   'P 1'
#
loop_
_entity.id
_entity.type
_entity.pdbx_description
1 polymer ?
#
loop_
_entity_poly.entity_id
_entity_poly.type
_entity_poly.pdbx_seq_one_letter_code
_entity_poly.pdbx_strand_id
1 'polypeptide(L)'
;MTALALFNWGNVHMSRVKKRVYFTNDGSRESVLKQIKTTYDWAQLEYTKAGKSYEEALRIKPDFYEALLALGQQQFEQAKLSWYYAISNNVNLETWPSKKVLQLYNNAEENMEKGMLMWEELQVQRLRELSKPNEEQNQIMGLDGLFKDISADEVAEQALTMSAQINVLWGAILYERSIMEFKIGLPLWQECLEVAVEKFEHAGASPMDIAIMVKNHCSNNNAPEGLGFTIDEIMQAWNETYEAKKWQSRIPSFRLEPLLQRRVSKNYHA
;
A
#
# COMPACT_ATOMS: atom_id res chain seq x y z
N MET A 1 4.83 -14.21 19.82
CA MET A 1 4.93 -12.79 20.22
C MET A 1 6.08 -12.04 19.53
N THR A 2 7.25 -12.65 19.32
CA THR A 2 8.41 -11.99 18.67
C THR A 2 8.14 -11.48 17.25
N ALA A 3 7.52 -12.28 16.37
CA ALA A 3 7.18 -11.85 15.01
C ALA A 3 6.24 -10.63 14.99
N LEU A 4 5.22 -10.61 15.85
CA LEU A 4 4.29 -9.49 15.97
C LEU A 4 4.97 -8.21 16.49
N ALA A 5 5.92 -8.34 17.42
CA ALA A 5 6.69 -7.20 17.92
C ALA A 5 7.56 -6.58 16.81
N LEU A 6 8.20 -7.41 15.99
CA LEU A 6 9.00 -6.97 14.84
C LEU A 6 8.14 -6.33 13.75
N PHE A 7 6.98 -6.92 13.45
CA PHE A 7 5.99 -6.32 12.57
C PHE A 7 5.58 -4.92 13.06
N ASN A 8 5.23 -4.78 14.34
CA ASN A 8 4.87 -3.48 14.92
C ASN A 8 6.05 -2.50 14.90
N TRP A 9 7.29 -2.98 15.07
CA TRP A 9 8.49 -2.16 14.95
C TRP A 9 8.69 -1.63 13.52
N GLY A 10 8.41 -2.45 12.50
CA GLY A 10 8.36 -2.00 11.11
C GLY A 10 7.32 -0.90 10.89
N ASN A 11 6.13 -1.04 11.48
CA ASN A 11 5.07 -0.03 11.40
C ASN A 11 5.47 1.31 12.03
N VAL A 12 6.29 1.29 13.10
CA VAL A 12 6.86 2.50 13.70
C VAL A 12 7.77 3.22 12.70
N HIS A 13 8.63 2.49 12.00
CA HIS A 13 9.50 3.06 10.96
C HIS A 13 8.68 3.66 9.79
N MET A 14 7.67 2.94 9.29
CA MET A 14 6.75 3.47 8.27
C MET A 14 6.05 4.76 8.73
N SER A 15 5.60 4.78 9.99
CA SER A 15 4.90 5.94 10.57
C SER A 15 5.80 7.17 10.74
N ARG A 16 7.10 6.98 10.96
CA ARG A 16 8.06 8.09 11.05
C ARG A 16 8.16 8.82 9.72
N VAL A 17 8.26 8.09 8.61
CA VAL A 17 8.34 8.70 7.26
C VAL A 17 7.10 9.56 6.99
N LYS A 18 5.90 9.06 7.35
CA LYS A 18 4.63 9.78 7.17
C LYS A 18 4.54 11.12 7.93
N LYS A 19 5.21 11.26 9.09
CA LYS A 19 5.08 12.43 9.96
C LYS A 19 6.02 13.60 9.62
N ARG A 20 7.00 13.40 8.74
CA ARG A 20 8.05 14.40 8.50
C ARG A 20 7.80 15.20 7.23
N VAL A 21 6.94 16.21 7.31
CA VAL A 21 6.81 17.25 6.28
C VAL A 21 6.73 18.63 6.97
N TYR A 22 7.89 19.19 7.31
CA TYR A 22 8.01 20.60 7.66
C TYR A 22 9.06 21.21 6.75
N PHE A 23 8.61 21.93 5.74
CA PHE A 23 9.43 22.84 4.95
C PHE A 23 9.32 24.21 5.62
N THR A 24 10.42 24.77 6.11
CA THR A 24 10.47 26.19 6.43
C THR A 24 10.77 26.91 5.11
N ASN A 25 9.83 27.75 4.66
CA ASN A 25 9.81 28.30 3.31
C ASN A 25 10.63 29.60 3.19
N ASP A 26 11.76 29.67 3.90
CA ASP A 26 12.57 30.86 4.13
C ASP A 26 14.01 30.75 3.58
N GLY A 27 14.34 29.64 2.90
CA GLY A 27 15.68 29.33 2.41
C GLY A 27 15.92 29.61 0.92
N SER A 28 17.20 29.78 0.54
CA SER A 28 17.66 29.81 -0.86
C SER A 28 17.40 28.48 -1.58
N ARG A 29 17.35 28.49 -2.92
CA ARG A 29 17.17 27.28 -3.76
C ARG A 29 18.15 26.14 -3.41
N GLU A 30 19.39 26.48 -3.09
CA GLU A 30 20.41 25.51 -2.69
C GLU A 30 20.10 24.88 -1.32
N SER A 31 19.60 25.68 -0.37
CA SER A 31 19.14 25.20 0.94
C SER A 31 17.99 24.20 0.79
N VAL A 32 17.01 24.52 -0.07
CA VAL A 32 15.86 23.65 -0.35
C VAL A 32 16.30 22.32 -0.96
N LEU A 33 17.21 22.33 -1.95
CA LEU A 33 17.73 21.10 -2.56
C LEU A 33 18.48 20.23 -1.55
N LYS A 34 19.29 20.83 -0.68
CA LYS A 34 19.99 20.13 0.39
C LYS A 34 19.00 19.50 1.39
N GLN A 35 17.93 20.21 1.73
CA GLN A 35 16.87 19.70 2.60
C GLN A 35 16.11 18.53 1.96
N ILE A 36 15.76 18.63 0.66
CA ILE A 36 15.12 17.56 -0.11
C ILE A 36 15.99 16.30 -0.09
N LYS A 37 17.29 16.42 -0.40
CA LYS A 37 18.23 15.29 -0.35
C LYS A 37 18.33 14.67 1.04
N THR A 38 18.48 15.50 2.08
CA THR A 38 18.56 15.02 3.48
C THR A 38 17.28 14.26 3.88
N THR A 39 16.13 14.73 3.41
CA THR A 39 14.83 14.12 3.69
C THR A 39 14.68 12.79 2.96
N TYR A 40 15.08 12.74 1.69
CA TYR A 40 15.14 11.53 0.88
C TYR A 40 16.04 10.45 1.51
N ASP A 41 17.28 10.81 1.86
CA ASP A 41 18.25 9.86 2.46
C ASP A 41 17.73 9.29 3.78
N TRP A 42 17.09 10.14 4.59
CA TRP A 42 16.49 9.71 5.85
C TRP A 42 15.28 8.79 5.63
N ALA A 43 14.40 9.11 4.69
CA ALA A 43 13.24 8.28 4.39
C ALA A 43 13.67 6.91 3.84
N GLN A 44 14.68 6.86 2.97
CA GLN A 44 15.31 5.61 2.51
C GLN A 44 15.82 4.75 3.67
N LEU A 45 16.46 5.38 4.66
CA LEU A 45 16.96 4.68 5.84
C LEU A 45 15.81 4.09 6.66
N GLU A 46 14.74 4.84 6.91
CA GLU A 46 13.59 4.34 7.66
C GLU A 46 12.84 3.23 6.91
N TYR A 47 12.67 3.34 5.58
CA TYR A 47 12.11 2.25 4.76
C TYR A 47 12.96 0.97 4.84
N THR A 48 14.29 1.12 4.78
CA THR A 48 15.21 -0.02 4.92
C THR A 48 15.08 -0.70 6.29
N LYS A 49 14.88 0.07 7.36
CA LYS A 49 14.64 -0.50 8.70
C LYS A 49 13.28 -1.18 8.81
N ALA A 50 12.24 -0.61 8.19
CA ALA A 50 10.92 -1.23 8.13
C ALA A 50 10.99 -2.58 7.41
N GLY A 51 11.58 -2.63 6.22
CA GLY A 51 11.76 -3.85 5.43
C GLY A 51 12.45 -4.97 6.22
N LYS A 52 13.60 -4.67 6.84
CA LYS A 52 14.33 -5.63 7.70
C LYS A 52 13.48 -6.16 8.85
N SER A 53 12.62 -5.32 9.43
CA SER A 53 11.77 -5.72 10.54
C SER A 53 10.67 -6.68 10.09
N TYR A 54 10.07 -6.45 8.92
CA TYR A 54 9.08 -7.35 8.33
C TYR A 54 9.70 -8.66 7.85
N GLU A 55 10.87 -8.61 7.19
CA GLU A 55 11.62 -9.80 6.78
C GLU A 55 11.95 -10.70 7.98
N GLU A 56 12.40 -10.10 9.09
CA GLU A 56 12.69 -10.84 10.31
C GLU A 56 11.42 -11.41 10.96
N ALA A 57 10.29 -10.68 10.90
CA ALA A 57 9.00 -11.20 11.34
C ALA A 57 8.58 -12.44 10.53
N LEU A 58 8.76 -12.40 9.20
CA LEU A 58 8.48 -13.52 8.29
C LEU A 58 9.45 -14.69 8.48
N ARG A 59 10.72 -14.42 8.81
CA ARG A 59 11.70 -15.46 9.14
C ARG A 59 11.30 -16.24 10.39
N ILE A 60 10.75 -15.57 11.39
CA ILE A 60 10.29 -16.19 12.64
C ILE A 60 8.92 -16.85 12.45
N LYS A 61 8.04 -16.22 11.68
CA LYS A 61 6.68 -16.70 11.41
C LYS A 61 6.38 -16.58 9.91
N PRO A 62 6.62 -17.65 9.13
CA PRO A 62 6.35 -17.64 7.68
C PRO A 62 4.86 -17.51 7.33
N ASP A 63 3.96 -18.03 8.18
CA ASP A 63 2.49 -17.95 8.06
C ASP A 63 1.94 -16.60 8.58
N PHE A 64 2.51 -15.48 8.10
CA PHE A 64 2.17 -14.14 8.58
C PHE A 64 1.80 -13.20 7.42
N TYR A 65 0.57 -13.33 6.92
CA TYR A 65 0.09 -12.59 5.76
C TYR A 65 0.16 -11.07 5.97
N GLU A 66 -0.08 -10.56 7.19
CA GLU A 66 0.03 -9.13 7.46
C GLU A 66 1.46 -8.62 7.27
N ALA A 67 2.48 -9.42 7.60
CA ALA A 67 3.87 -9.03 7.40
C ALA A 67 4.27 -9.05 5.92
N LEU A 68 3.71 -9.96 5.11
CA LEU A 68 3.87 -9.94 3.65
C LEU A 68 3.30 -8.65 3.06
N LEU A 69 2.04 -8.33 3.39
CA LEU A 69 1.37 -7.13 2.90
C LEU A 69 2.09 -5.85 3.34
N ALA A 70 2.55 -5.77 4.60
CA ALA A 70 3.32 -4.64 5.09
C ALA A 70 4.70 -4.50 4.41
N LEU A 71 5.38 -5.61 4.12
CA LEU A 71 6.62 -5.60 3.36
C LEU A 71 6.40 -5.12 1.93
N GLY A 72 5.35 -5.60 1.26
CA GLY A 72 5.02 -5.14 -0.09
C GLY A 72 4.69 -3.65 -0.14
N GLN A 73 3.90 -3.14 0.83
CA GLN A 73 3.64 -1.70 0.93
C GLN A 73 4.92 -0.89 1.17
N GLN A 74 5.81 -1.37 2.04
CA GLN A 74 7.08 -0.70 2.29
C GLN A 74 7.91 -0.58 1.02
N GLN A 75 8.04 -1.69 0.28
CA GLN A 75 8.82 -1.75 -0.96
C GLN A 75 8.22 -0.83 -2.03
N PHE A 76 6.89 -0.80 -2.14
CA PHE A 76 6.17 0.14 -3.00
C PHE A 76 6.51 1.60 -2.68
N GLU A 77 6.37 2.01 -1.42
CA GLU A 77 6.63 3.39 -1.00
C GLU A 77 8.10 3.77 -1.19
N GLN A 78 9.02 2.83 -0.98
CA GLN A 78 10.44 3.03 -1.24
C GLN A 78 10.75 3.15 -2.74
N ALA A 79 10.09 2.35 -3.59
CA ALA A 79 10.21 2.42 -5.04
C ALA A 79 9.72 3.79 -5.54
N LYS A 80 8.51 4.16 -5.12
CA LYS A 80 7.86 5.44 -5.43
C LYS A 80 8.74 6.62 -5.01
N LEU A 81 9.24 6.64 -3.77
CA LEU A 81 10.16 7.69 -3.30
C LEU A 81 11.42 7.79 -4.19
N SER A 82 12.03 6.65 -4.53
CA SER A 82 13.23 6.59 -5.36
C SER A 82 12.98 7.14 -6.76
N TRP A 83 11.85 6.77 -7.34
CA TRP A 83 11.42 7.21 -8.66
C TRP A 83 11.16 8.71 -8.72
N TYR A 84 10.33 9.24 -7.83
CA TYR A 84 10.01 10.66 -7.81
C TYR A 84 11.23 11.52 -7.47
N TYR A 85 12.10 11.07 -6.58
CA TYR A 85 13.37 11.75 -6.32
C TYR A 85 14.25 11.82 -7.58
N ALA A 86 14.30 10.73 -8.37
CA ALA A 86 15.05 10.71 -9.62
C ALA A 86 14.49 11.72 -10.64
N ILE A 87 13.18 11.73 -10.87
CA ILE A 87 12.54 12.69 -11.78
C ILE A 87 12.75 14.13 -11.31
N SER A 88 12.57 14.43 -10.02
CA SER A 88 12.74 15.79 -9.48
C SER A 88 14.16 16.33 -9.60
N ASN A 89 15.17 15.45 -9.70
CA ASN A 89 16.56 15.84 -9.92
C ASN A 89 16.93 15.90 -11.41
N ASN A 90 15.97 15.76 -12.34
CA ASN A 90 16.18 15.80 -13.79
C ASN A 90 17.30 14.84 -14.26
N VAL A 91 17.37 13.64 -13.66
CA VAL A 91 18.34 12.64 -14.12
C VAL A 91 18.00 12.20 -15.55
N ASN A 92 19.02 11.84 -16.34
CA ASN A 92 18.77 11.25 -17.64
C ASN A 92 18.15 9.86 -17.46
N LEU A 93 16.85 9.76 -17.78
CA LEU A 93 16.04 8.55 -17.62
C LEU A 93 16.56 7.35 -18.42
N GLU A 94 17.18 7.57 -19.58
CA GLU A 94 17.76 6.51 -20.40
C GLU A 94 18.95 5.81 -19.72
N THR A 95 19.65 6.54 -18.85
CA THR A 95 20.86 6.06 -18.16
C THR A 95 20.65 5.87 -16.65
N TRP A 96 19.46 6.19 -16.16
CA TRP A 96 19.16 6.11 -14.74
C TRP A 96 19.17 4.64 -14.30
N PRO A 97 19.85 4.28 -13.19
CA PRO A 97 19.95 2.89 -12.72
C PRO A 97 18.63 2.39 -12.11
N SER A 98 17.62 2.20 -12.96
CA SER A 98 16.24 1.82 -12.61
C SER A 98 16.11 0.41 -12.03
N LYS A 99 17.12 -0.45 -12.22
CA LYS A 99 17.11 -1.87 -11.79
C LYS A 99 16.68 -2.06 -10.34
N LYS A 100 17.17 -1.22 -9.42
CA LYS A 100 16.83 -1.32 -8.00
C LYS A 100 15.36 -0.96 -7.74
N VAL A 101 14.83 0.05 -8.44
CA VAL A 101 13.45 0.49 -8.31
C VAL A 101 12.48 -0.52 -8.93
N LEU A 102 12.83 -1.07 -10.11
CA LEU A 102 12.10 -2.19 -10.72
C LEU A 102 12.04 -3.40 -9.80
N GLN A 103 13.16 -3.75 -9.15
CA GLN A 103 13.18 -4.86 -8.19
C GLN A 103 12.28 -4.60 -6.98
N LEU A 104 12.21 -3.35 -6.49
CA LEU A 104 11.29 -3.00 -5.41
C LEU A 104 9.83 -3.16 -5.83
N TYR A 105 9.46 -2.74 -7.06
CA TYR A 105 8.10 -2.95 -7.59
C TYR A 105 7.78 -4.44 -7.76
N ASN A 106 8.68 -5.23 -8.34
CA ASN A 106 8.51 -6.68 -8.48
C ASN A 106 8.30 -7.37 -7.12
N ASN A 107 9.15 -7.05 -6.14
CA ASN A 107 9.03 -7.62 -4.80
C ASN A 107 7.72 -7.16 -4.11
N ALA A 108 7.30 -5.91 -4.34
CA ALA A 108 6.06 -5.39 -3.77
C ALA A 108 4.84 -6.16 -4.30
N GLU A 109 4.79 -6.38 -5.61
CA GLU A 109 3.77 -7.17 -6.29
C GLU A 109 3.76 -8.64 -5.80
N GLU A 110 4.91 -9.29 -5.76
CA GLU A 110 5.05 -10.67 -5.27
C GLU A 110 4.56 -10.82 -3.81
N ASN A 111 4.84 -9.81 -2.97
CA ASN A 111 4.36 -9.78 -1.59
C ASN A 111 2.85 -9.54 -1.48
N MET A 112 2.25 -8.76 -2.39
CA MET A 112 0.78 -8.62 -2.47
C MET A 112 0.14 -9.96 -2.82
N GLU A 113 0.65 -10.64 -3.85
CA GLU A 113 0.13 -11.93 -4.30
C GLU A 113 0.21 -12.98 -3.18
N LYS A 114 1.39 -13.18 -2.60
CA LYS A 114 1.58 -14.14 -1.50
C LYS A 114 0.75 -13.79 -0.27
N GLY A 115 0.66 -12.51 0.07
CA GLY A 115 -0.15 -12.03 1.19
C GLY A 115 -1.65 -12.28 0.98
N MET A 116 -2.15 -12.04 -0.24
CA MET A 116 -3.54 -12.30 -0.62
C MET A 116 -3.86 -13.80 -0.54
N LEU A 117 -3.05 -14.65 -1.19
CA LEU A 117 -3.26 -16.10 -1.20
C LEU A 117 -3.29 -16.69 0.21
N MET A 118 -2.32 -16.31 1.06
CA MET A 118 -2.26 -16.78 2.44
C MET A 118 -3.47 -16.31 3.26
N TRP A 119 -3.92 -15.08 3.04
CA TRP A 119 -5.10 -14.56 3.70
C TRP A 119 -6.38 -15.30 3.28
N GLU A 120 -6.55 -15.57 1.98
CA GLU A 120 -7.68 -16.34 1.44
C GLU A 120 -7.71 -17.77 1.99
N GLU A 121 -6.56 -18.45 2.05
CA GLU A 121 -6.43 -19.78 2.65
C GLU A 121 -6.87 -19.79 4.12
N LEU A 122 -6.45 -18.78 4.90
CA LEU A 122 -6.87 -18.61 6.29
C LEU A 122 -8.39 -18.35 6.41
N GLN A 123 -9.00 -17.61 5.47
CA GLN A 123 -10.45 -17.42 5.46
C GLN A 123 -11.19 -18.74 5.18
N VAL A 124 -10.73 -19.52 4.20
CA VAL A 124 -11.32 -20.83 3.89
C VAL A 124 -11.23 -21.77 5.09
N GLN A 125 -10.09 -21.78 5.81
CA GLN A 125 -9.93 -22.58 7.02
C GLN A 125 -10.91 -22.14 8.12
N ARG A 126 -11.03 -20.83 8.39
CA ARG A 126 -12.00 -20.30 9.37
C ARG A 126 -13.44 -20.71 9.05
N LEU A 127 -13.86 -20.61 7.78
CA LEU A 127 -15.21 -21.02 7.35
C LEU A 127 -15.44 -22.53 7.51
N ARG A 128 -14.42 -23.36 7.28
CA ARG A 128 -14.49 -24.80 7.52
C ARG A 128 -14.60 -25.14 9.00
N GLU A 129 -13.95 -24.37 9.88
CA GLU A 129 -14.03 -24.56 11.33
C GLU A 129 -15.40 -24.14 11.88
N LEU A 130 -15.95 -23.03 11.39
CA LEU A 130 -17.28 -22.56 11.77
C LEU A 130 -18.42 -23.50 11.33
N SER A 131 -18.20 -24.31 10.30
CA SER A 131 -19.20 -25.29 9.81
C SER A 131 -19.16 -26.63 10.55
N LYS A 132 -18.20 -26.85 11.47
CA LYS A 132 -18.15 -28.07 12.29
C LYS A 132 -19.16 -28.01 13.44
N PRO A 133 -20.03 -29.03 13.61
CA PRO A 133 -20.94 -29.09 14.75
C PRO A 133 -20.15 -29.30 16.06
N ASN A 134 -20.45 -28.47 17.05
CA ASN A 134 -19.77 -28.25 18.34
C ASN A 134 -19.11 -29.47 19.00
N GLU A 135 -17.82 -29.32 19.32
CA GLU A 135 -17.22 -29.74 20.61
C GLU A 135 -15.91 -28.96 20.92
N GLU A 136 -15.29 -28.30 19.94
CA GLU A 136 -13.99 -27.61 20.11
C GLU A 136 -14.02 -26.08 19.92
N GLN A 137 -15.19 -25.42 19.97
CA GLN A 137 -15.30 -23.96 19.81
C GLN A 137 -14.52 -23.15 20.88
N ASN A 138 -14.12 -23.79 22.00
CA ASN A 138 -13.46 -23.11 23.11
C ASN A 138 -11.92 -23.07 23.04
N GLN A 139 -11.27 -23.69 22.04
CA GLN A 139 -9.79 -23.78 22.03
C GLN A 139 -9.07 -22.86 21.02
N ILE A 140 -9.78 -22.26 20.06
CA ILE A 140 -9.16 -21.40 19.02
C ILE A 140 -9.50 -19.91 19.22
N MET A 141 -9.94 -19.51 20.41
CA MET A 141 -10.01 -18.10 20.82
C MET A 141 -8.67 -17.64 21.46
N GLY A 142 -7.57 -18.27 21.05
CA GLY A 142 -6.23 -18.03 21.56
C GLY A 142 -5.45 -17.03 20.71
N LEU A 143 -5.21 -15.84 21.29
CA LEU A 143 -4.37 -14.72 20.85
C LEU A 143 -5.02 -13.56 20.05
N ASP A 144 -6.22 -13.13 20.45
CA ASP A 144 -6.47 -11.70 20.73
C ASP A 144 -7.67 -11.56 21.68
N GLY A 145 -7.40 -11.54 22.99
CA GLY A 145 -8.40 -11.59 24.06
C GLY A 145 -9.18 -10.29 24.25
N LEU A 146 -9.83 -9.77 23.21
CA LEU A 146 -10.74 -8.63 23.32
C LEU A 146 -11.81 -8.57 22.21
N PHE A 147 -12.40 -9.69 21.82
CA PHE A 147 -13.55 -9.65 20.91
C PHE A 147 -14.78 -10.28 21.56
N LYS A 148 -15.80 -9.42 21.71
CA LYS A 148 -17.23 -9.76 21.76
C LYS A 148 -17.55 -10.83 20.72
N ASP A 149 -18.58 -11.64 20.95
CA ASP A 149 -19.17 -12.53 19.95
C ASP A 149 -19.40 -11.78 18.62
N ILE A 150 -18.50 -11.96 17.65
CA ILE A 150 -18.62 -11.38 16.30
C ILE A 150 -19.57 -12.29 15.51
N SER A 151 -20.61 -11.70 14.92
CA SER A 151 -21.56 -12.43 14.07
C SER A 151 -20.92 -12.91 12.76
N ALA A 152 -21.49 -13.95 12.15
CA ALA A 152 -21.02 -14.45 10.85
C ALA A 152 -21.04 -13.38 9.75
N ASP A 153 -22.04 -12.48 9.80
CA ASP A 153 -22.18 -11.36 8.87
C ASP A 153 -21.06 -10.33 9.03
N GLU A 154 -20.67 -10.00 10.28
CA GLU A 154 -19.54 -9.10 10.56
C GLU A 154 -18.20 -9.70 10.11
N VAL A 155 -18.01 -11.01 10.24
CA VAL A 155 -16.79 -11.69 9.72
C VAL A 155 -16.74 -11.63 8.19
N ALA A 156 -17.87 -11.87 7.52
CA ALA A 156 -17.96 -11.78 6.06
C ALA A 156 -17.70 -10.36 5.55
N GLU A 157 -18.28 -9.34 6.21
CA GLU A 157 -18.06 -7.94 5.86
C GLU A 157 -16.60 -7.51 6.10
N GLN A 158 -15.96 -7.99 7.18
CA GLN A 158 -14.55 -7.77 7.44
C GLN A 158 -13.66 -8.44 6.37
N ALA A 159 -14.04 -9.61 5.88
CA ALA A 159 -13.30 -10.31 4.84
C ALA A 159 -13.39 -9.59 3.49
N LEU A 160 -14.59 -9.17 3.07
CA LEU A 160 -14.79 -8.35 1.86
C LEU A 160 -13.97 -7.05 1.94
N THR A 161 -13.98 -6.42 3.11
CA THR A 161 -13.21 -5.21 3.38
C THR A 161 -11.71 -5.43 3.21
N MET A 162 -11.16 -6.48 3.81
CA MET A 162 -9.73 -6.79 3.71
C MET A 162 -9.33 -7.07 2.26
N SER A 163 -10.11 -7.89 1.56
CA SER A 163 -9.90 -8.18 0.13
C SER A 163 -9.87 -6.91 -0.70
N ALA A 164 -10.84 -6.01 -0.49
CA ALA A 164 -10.89 -4.75 -1.20
C ALA A 164 -9.64 -3.88 -0.93
N GLN A 165 -9.21 -3.75 0.32
CA GLN A 165 -8.03 -2.93 0.65
C GLN A 165 -6.72 -3.51 0.10
N ILE A 166 -6.56 -4.84 0.09
CA ILE A 166 -5.39 -5.49 -0.53
C ILE A 166 -5.38 -5.20 -2.04
N ASN A 167 -6.53 -5.36 -2.70
CA ASN A 167 -6.67 -5.10 -4.13
C ASN A 167 -6.44 -3.62 -4.49
N VAL A 168 -6.90 -2.67 -3.67
CA VAL A 168 -6.60 -1.23 -3.85
C VAL A 168 -5.09 -0.96 -3.78
N LEU A 169 -4.39 -1.53 -2.79
CA LEU A 169 -2.95 -1.36 -2.68
C LEU A 169 -2.22 -2.01 -3.87
N TRP A 170 -2.61 -3.22 -4.25
CA TRP A 170 -2.02 -3.93 -5.38
C TRP A 170 -2.21 -3.15 -6.69
N GLY A 171 -3.42 -2.65 -6.96
CA GLY A 171 -3.68 -1.79 -8.11
C GLY A 171 -2.81 -0.53 -8.11
N ALA A 172 -2.62 0.11 -6.95
CA ALA A 172 -1.78 1.31 -6.84
C ALA A 172 -0.29 1.04 -7.11
N ILE A 173 0.22 -0.12 -6.68
CA ILE A 173 1.58 -0.58 -6.97
C ILE A 173 1.78 -0.68 -8.48
N LEU A 174 0.87 -1.35 -9.15
CA LEU A 174 0.92 -1.61 -10.60
C LEU A 174 0.73 -0.34 -11.42
N TYR A 175 -0.18 0.54 -11.01
CA TYR A 175 -0.41 1.82 -11.67
C TYR A 175 0.79 2.78 -11.58
N GLU A 176 1.45 2.85 -10.42
CA GLU A 176 2.67 3.66 -10.28
C GLU A 176 3.85 3.06 -11.04
N ARG A 177 3.94 1.72 -11.07
CA ARG A 177 4.91 1.01 -11.88
C ARG A 177 4.72 1.31 -13.36
N SER A 178 3.49 1.27 -13.88
CA SER A 178 3.21 1.57 -15.29
C SER A 178 3.59 3.01 -15.67
N ILE A 179 3.35 3.99 -14.79
CA ILE A 179 3.80 5.37 -14.99
C ILE A 179 5.32 5.44 -15.14
N MET A 180 6.05 4.76 -14.25
CA MET A 180 7.51 4.72 -14.31
C MET A 180 7.97 4.07 -15.60
N GLU A 181 7.51 2.85 -15.88
CA GLU A 181 7.89 2.05 -17.04
C GLU A 181 7.62 2.79 -18.36
N PHE A 182 6.48 3.47 -18.49
CA PHE A 182 6.18 4.33 -19.64
C PHE A 182 7.22 5.45 -19.80
N LYS A 183 7.53 6.18 -18.72
CA LYS A 183 8.46 7.32 -18.74
C LYS A 183 9.91 6.91 -19.04
N ILE A 184 10.30 5.68 -18.71
CA ILE A 184 11.64 5.14 -19.04
C ILE A 184 11.65 4.29 -20.31
N GLY A 185 10.53 4.22 -21.04
CA GLY A 185 10.43 3.55 -22.34
C GLY A 185 10.39 2.01 -22.29
N LEU A 186 10.00 1.41 -21.16
CA LEU A 186 9.86 -0.04 -21.04
C LEU A 186 8.49 -0.51 -21.54
N PRO A 187 8.40 -1.51 -22.41
CA PRO A 187 7.15 -1.90 -23.09
C PRO A 187 6.14 -2.67 -22.21
N LEU A 188 6.48 -2.99 -20.95
CA LEU A 188 5.60 -3.73 -20.04
C LEU A 188 4.59 -2.83 -19.32
N TRP A 189 4.64 -1.51 -19.55
CA TRP A 189 3.79 -0.56 -18.83
C TRP A 189 2.29 -0.78 -19.10
N GLN A 190 1.93 -1.23 -20.31
CA GLN A 190 0.54 -1.52 -20.68
C GLN A 190 -0.03 -2.67 -19.84
N GLU A 191 0.70 -3.78 -19.76
CA GLU A 191 0.31 -4.94 -18.97
C GLU A 191 0.17 -4.56 -17.49
N CYS A 192 1.13 -3.77 -16.97
CA CYS A 192 1.02 -3.26 -15.60
C CYS A 192 -0.24 -2.42 -15.38
N LEU A 193 -0.59 -1.55 -16.34
CA LEU A 193 -1.79 -0.70 -16.25
C LEU A 193 -3.09 -1.53 -16.35
N GLU A 194 -3.13 -2.53 -17.23
CA GLU A 194 -4.27 -3.43 -17.39
C GLU A 194 -4.53 -4.23 -16.10
N VAL A 195 -3.48 -4.85 -15.55
CA VAL A 195 -3.61 -5.59 -14.28
C VAL A 195 -3.96 -4.63 -13.13
N ALA A 196 -3.45 -3.40 -13.13
CA ALA A 196 -3.85 -2.40 -12.13
C ALA A 196 -5.36 -2.14 -12.16
N VAL A 197 -5.94 -1.96 -13.35
CA VAL A 197 -7.38 -1.78 -13.55
C VAL A 197 -8.16 -2.97 -13.01
N GLU A 198 -7.76 -4.20 -13.35
CA GLU A 198 -8.40 -5.41 -12.83
C GLU A 198 -8.37 -5.46 -11.30
N LYS A 199 -7.26 -5.07 -10.64
CA LYS A 199 -7.21 -5.01 -9.18
C LYS A 199 -8.15 -3.95 -8.60
N PHE A 200 -8.28 -2.78 -9.23
CA PHE A 200 -9.26 -1.79 -8.78
C PHE A 200 -10.71 -2.26 -8.97
N GLU A 201 -11.01 -3.00 -10.05
CA GLU A 201 -12.31 -3.63 -10.24
C GLU A 201 -12.62 -4.65 -9.15
N HIS A 202 -11.66 -5.52 -8.81
CA HIS A 202 -11.80 -6.46 -7.69
C HIS A 202 -11.97 -5.77 -6.33
N ALA A 203 -11.42 -4.55 -6.18
CA ALA A 203 -11.66 -3.72 -5.00
C ALA A 203 -13.05 -3.04 -4.97
N GLY A 204 -13.84 -3.16 -6.04
CA GLY A 204 -15.15 -2.53 -6.17
C GLY A 204 -15.08 -1.05 -6.56
N ALA A 205 -14.00 -0.62 -7.23
CA ALA A 205 -13.92 0.71 -7.82
C ALA A 205 -15.01 0.91 -8.89
N SER A 206 -15.58 2.11 -8.96
CA SER A 206 -16.60 2.37 -9.99
C SER A 206 -15.96 2.48 -11.38
N PRO A 207 -16.67 2.07 -12.46
CA PRO A 207 -16.17 2.25 -13.82
C PRO A 207 -15.81 3.71 -14.15
N MET A 208 -16.51 4.67 -13.52
CA MET A 208 -16.21 6.10 -13.67
C MET A 208 -14.86 6.47 -13.05
N ASP A 209 -14.58 6.00 -11.83
CA ASP A 209 -13.29 6.27 -11.16
C ASP A 209 -12.14 5.62 -11.92
N ILE A 210 -12.32 4.39 -12.40
CA ILE A 210 -11.35 3.68 -13.24
C ILE A 210 -11.09 4.46 -14.53
N ALA A 211 -12.14 4.93 -15.21
CA ALA A 211 -11.99 5.72 -16.43
C ALA A 211 -11.23 7.03 -16.19
N ILE A 212 -11.48 7.72 -15.08
CA ILE A 212 -10.72 8.92 -14.68
C ILE A 212 -9.25 8.57 -14.44
N MET A 213 -8.98 7.50 -13.70
CA MET A 213 -7.62 7.04 -13.40
C MET A 213 -6.85 6.71 -14.68
N VAL A 214 -7.43 5.88 -15.57
CA VAL A 214 -6.81 5.52 -16.86
C VAL A 214 -6.57 6.79 -17.68
N LYS A 215 -7.53 7.71 -17.76
CA LYS A 215 -7.38 8.98 -18.49
C LYS A 215 -6.22 9.83 -17.95
N ASN A 216 -5.96 9.79 -16.64
CA ASN A 216 -4.87 10.54 -16.00
C ASN A 216 -3.49 9.89 -16.15
N HIS A 217 -3.42 8.65 -16.65
CA HIS A 217 -2.14 7.99 -16.89
C HIS A 217 -1.31 8.77 -17.92
N CYS A 218 0.01 8.88 -17.68
CA CYS A 218 0.91 9.73 -18.45
C CYS A 218 1.11 9.29 -19.92
N SER A 219 0.61 8.11 -20.29
CA SER A 219 0.57 7.64 -21.68
C SER A 219 -0.51 8.32 -22.53
N ASN A 220 -1.48 9.00 -21.90
CA ASN A 220 -2.55 9.67 -22.60
C ASN A 220 -2.16 11.12 -22.90
N ASN A 221 -1.98 11.45 -24.19
CA ASN A 221 -1.64 12.79 -24.69
C ASN A 221 -2.73 13.87 -24.43
N ASN A 222 -3.85 13.49 -23.81
CA ASN A 222 -5.03 14.34 -23.63
C ASN A 222 -5.19 14.90 -22.21
N ALA A 223 -4.28 14.59 -21.29
CA ALA A 223 -4.30 15.17 -19.95
C ALA A 223 -3.71 16.60 -20.01
N PRO A 224 -4.49 17.67 -19.73
CA PRO A 224 -3.92 19.00 -19.66
C PRO A 224 -2.84 19.06 -18.57
N GLU A 225 -1.67 19.62 -18.91
CA GLU A 225 -0.54 19.78 -18.00
C GLU A 225 -1.01 20.46 -16.69
N GLY A 226 -0.94 19.72 -15.57
CA GLY A 226 -1.27 20.24 -14.24
C GLY A 226 -2.70 19.95 -13.71
N LEU A 227 -3.52 19.16 -14.40
CA LEU A 227 -4.90 18.81 -13.96
C LEU A 227 -5.13 17.31 -13.71
N GLY A 228 -4.08 16.48 -13.72
CA GLY A 228 -4.18 15.06 -13.38
C GLY A 228 -4.17 14.83 -11.87
N PHE A 229 -5.08 13.99 -11.37
CA PHE A 229 -5.03 13.53 -9.98
C PHE A 229 -3.86 12.55 -9.81
N THR A 230 -3.08 12.72 -8.75
CA THR A 230 -2.10 11.73 -8.31
C THR A 230 -2.82 10.48 -7.82
N ILE A 231 -2.18 9.30 -7.90
CA ILE A 231 -2.77 8.08 -7.34
C ILE A 231 -3.09 8.25 -5.84
N ASP A 232 -2.32 9.09 -5.14
CA ASP A 232 -2.52 9.33 -3.72
C ASP A 232 -3.83 10.07 -3.43
N GLU A 233 -4.21 11.00 -4.30
CA GLU A 233 -5.50 11.71 -4.23
C GLU A 233 -6.67 10.78 -4.58
N ILE A 234 -6.50 9.94 -5.60
CA ILE A 234 -7.50 8.92 -5.97
C ILE A 234 -7.69 7.93 -4.81
N MET A 235 -6.60 7.41 -4.24
CA MET A 235 -6.63 6.52 -3.09
C MET A 235 -7.21 7.20 -1.85
N GLN A 236 -6.96 8.49 -1.64
CA GLN A 236 -7.58 9.23 -0.54
C GLN A 236 -9.09 9.33 -0.71
N ALA A 237 -9.57 9.67 -1.91
CA ALA A 237 -11.00 9.75 -2.18
C ALA A 237 -11.70 8.39 -1.96
N TRP A 238 -11.05 7.29 -2.36
CA TRP A 238 -11.55 5.95 -2.05
C TRP A 238 -11.49 5.62 -0.56
N ASN A 239 -10.41 5.96 0.15
CA ASN A 239 -10.32 5.78 1.60
C ASN A 239 -11.38 6.57 2.35
N GLU A 240 -11.69 7.80 1.94
CA GLU A 240 -12.75 8.63 2.54
C GLU A 240 -14.14 8.04 2.29
N THR A 241 -14.38 7.50 1.08
CA THR A 241 -15.62 6.80 0.73
C THR A 241 -15.76 5.50 1.54
N TYR A 242 -14.68 4.76 1.72
CA TYR A 242 -14.63 3.56 2.56
C TYR A 242 -14.90 3.88 4.03
N GLU A 243 -14.22 4.89 4.60
CA GLU A 243 -14.46 5.33 5.97
C GLU A 243 -15.92 5.74 6.17
N ALA A 244 -16.52 6.48 5.23
CA ALA A 244 -17.93 6.83 5.30
C ALA A 244 -18.85 5.60 5.38
N LYS A 245 -18.56 4.55 4.61
CA LYS A 245 -19.30 3.27 4.67
C LYS A 245 -19.07 2.55 6.00
N LYS A 246 -17.83 2.48 6.48
CA LYS A 246 -17.45 1.83 7.75
C LYS A 246 -18.09 2.49 8.99
N TRP A 247 -18.11 3.82 9.02
CA TRP A 247 -18.78 4.57 10.09
C TRP A 247 -20.27 4.25 10.17
N GLN A 248 -20.90 3.89 9.05
CA GLN A 248 -22.30 3.46 8.98
C GLN A 248 -22.48 2.00 9.46
N SER A 249 -21.52 1.10 9.20
CA SER A 249 -21.64 -0.33 9.50
C SER A 249 -21.04 -0.82 10.82
N ARG A 250 -20.41 0.06 11.65
CA ARG A 250 -19.80 -0.29 12.97
C ARG A 250 -18.75 -1.41 12.92
N ILE A 251 -18.10 -1.63 11.77
CA ILE A 251 -17.09 -2.69 11.59
C ILE A 251 -15.86 -2.41 12.47
N PRO A 252 -15.35 -3.39 13.26
CA PRO A 252 -14.12 -3.27 14.02
C PRO A 252 -12.89 -3.05 13.14
N SER A 253 -11.94 -2.22 13.60
CA SER A 253 -10.67 -2.00 12.88
C SER A 253 -9.75 -3.22 12.93
N PHE A 254 -9.05 -3.50 11.83
CA PHE A 254 -8.07 -4.59 11.76
C PHE A 254 -6.63 -4.07 11.70
N ARG A 255 -5.66 -4.93 12.00
CA ARG A 255 -4.25 -4.54 12.24
C ARG A 255 -3.55 -3.87 11.05
N LEU A 256 -3.94 -4.21 9.83
CA LEU A 256 -3.40 -3.63 8.59
C LEU A 256 -4.05 -2.31 8.19
N GLU A 257 -5.21 -1.97 8.75
CA GLU A 257 -5.99 -0.82 8.32
C GLU A 257 -5.20 0.51 8.39
N PRO A 258 -4.40 0.81 9.44
CA PRO A 258 -3.57 2.02 9.47
C PRO A 258 -2.41 2.03 8.45
N LEU A 259 -2.03 0.86 7.95
CA LEU A 259 -1.01 0.73 6.92
C LEU A 259 -1.63 1.04 5.56
N LEU A 260 -2.72 0.35 5.22
CA LEU A 260 -3.40 0.43 3.92
C LEU A 260 -4.11 1.77 3.70
N GLN A 261 -4.58 2.42 4.77
CA GLN A 261 -5.17 3.76 4.69
C GLN A 261 -4.11 4.86 4.63
N ARG A 262 -3.70 5.21 3.42
CA ARG A 262 -2.95 6.45 3.17
C ARG A 262 -3.90 7.65 3.35
N ARG A 263 -3.64 8.49 4.36
CA ARG A 263 -4.18 9.85 4.42
C ARG A 263 -3.16 10.77 3.78
N VAL A 264 -3.49 11.42 2.67
CA VAL A 264 -2.66 12.52 2.17
C VAL A 264 -2.79 13.67 3.17
N SER A 265 -1.67 14.25 3.56
CA SER A 265 -1.66 15.44 4.39
C SER A 265 -2.43 16.55 3.64
N LYS A 266 -3.49 17.10 4.24
CA LYS A 266 -4.32 18.21 3.69
C LYS A 266 -3.56 19.55 3.56
N ASN A 267 -2.25 19.53 3.37
CA ASN A 267 -1.43 20.72 3.19
C ASN A 267 -1.07 20.89 1.71
N TYR A 268 -2.08 20.92 0.84
CA TYR A 268 -1.97 21.48 -0.50
C TYR A 268 -2.98 22.60 -0.66
N HIS A 269 -2.78 23.67 0.10
CA HIS A 269 -3.17 25.02 -0.29
C HIS A 269 -2.13 25.96 0.35
N ALA A 270 -1.18 26.40 -0.47
CA ALA A 270 -0.60 27.73 -0.32
C ALA A 270 -1.55 28.72 -0.99
#